data_AF-A0A7V3CZH7-F1
#
_entry.id   AF-A0A7V3CZH7-F1
#
_cell.length_a   1.000
_cell.length_b   1.000
_cell.length_c   1.000
_cell.angle_alpha   90.00
_cell.angle_beta   90.00
_cell.angle_gamma   90.00
#
_symmetry.space_group_name_H-M   'P 1'
#
loop_
_entity.id
_entity.type
_entity.pdbx_description
1 polymer ?
#
loop_
_entity_poly.entity_id
_entity_poly.type
_entity_poly.pdbx_seq_one_letter_code
_entity_poly.pdbx_strand_id
1 'polypeptide(L)' 'KMDIQKAESLAETLASGVWTHDYPITVEQAKELGLNVSTNMPEEVYQLMALYPQSNQVRPSVEYIPVPKTKESMK' A
#
# COMPACT_ATOMS: atom_id res chain seq x y z
N LYS A 1 23.57 0.57 -7.45
CA LYS A 1 23.62 -0.18 -6.18
C LYS A 1 23.48 0.83 -5.06
N MET A 2 22.57 0.59 -4.09
CA MET A 2 22.40 1.43 -2.92
C MET A 2 23.56 1.21 -1.95
N ASP A 3 23.94 2.26 -1.21
CA ASP A 3 24.91 2.18 -0.13
C ASP A 3 24.36 1.35 1.05
N ILE A 4 25.22 0.64 1.79
CA ILE A 4 24.82 -0.28 2.86
C ILE A 4 24.09 0.46 3.99
N GLN A 5 24.58 1.63 4.41
CA GLN A 5 23.94 2.37 5.50
C GLN A 5 22.55 2.87 5.10
N LYS A 6 22.41 3.34 3.85
CA LYS A 6 21.11 3.72 3.30
C LYS A 6 20.15 2.53 3.21
N ALA A 7 20.66 1.36 2.82
CA ALA A 7 19.86 0.15 2.73
C ALA A 7 19.35 -0.32 4.11
N GLU A 8 20.19 -0.26 5.14
CA GLU A 8 19.81 -0.61 6.52
C GLU A 8 18.76 0.33 7.08
N SER A 9 18.97 1.66 6.95
CA SER A 9 17.99 2.66 7.41
C SER A 9 16.65 2.54 6.69
N LEU A 10 16.68 2.27 5.38
CA LEU A 10 15.47 2.06 4.59
C LEU A 10 14.71 0.80 5.04
N ALA A 11 15.43 -0.30 5.29
CA ALA A 11 14.82 -1.54 5.78
C ALA A 11 14.15 -1.35 7.15
N GLU A 12 14.81 -0.64 8.07
CA GLU A 12 14.25 -0.31 9.38
C GLU A 12 13.00 0.57 9.26
N THR A 13 13.03 1.58 8.41
CA THR A 13 11.88 2.48 8.19
C THR A 13 10.67 1.72 7.62
N LEU A 14 10.89 0.82 6.65
CA LEU A 14 9.82 0.01 6.05
C LEU A 14 9.27 -1.07 7.02
N ALA A 15 10.06 -1.52 8.00
CA ALA A 15 9.68 -2.59 8.92
C ALA A 15 9.14 -2.11 10.28
N SER A 16 9.39 -0.84 10.66
CA SER A 16 9.07 -0.31 12.00
C SER A 16 7.62 0.17 12.18
N GLY A 17 6.84 0.29 11.10
CA GLY A 17 5.45 0.74 11.17
C GLY A 17 5.26 2.25 10.97
N VAL A 18 6.28 2.95 10.44
CA VAL A 18 6.15 4.35 9.98
C VAL A 18 5.04 4.49 8.92
N TRP A 19 4.85 3.45 8.11
CA TRP A 19 3.75 3.34 7.17
C TRP A 19 2.80 2.22 7.59
N THR A 20 1.52 2.53 7.59
CA THR A 20 0.42 1.57 7.79
C THR A 20 0.03 0.95 6.46
N HIS A 21 -0.64 -0.21 6.48
CA HIS A 21 -1.05 -0.93 5.26
C HIS A 21 -1.91 -0.08 4.31
N ASP A 22 -2.65 0.88 4.85
CA ASP A 22 -3.52 1.80 4.10
C ASP A 22 -2.80 3.08 3.62
N TYR A 23 -1.51 3.24 3.90
CA TYR A 23 -0.72 4.37 3.41
C TYR A 23 0.05 3.98 2.14
N PRO A 24 -0.42 4.33 0.94
CA PRO A 24 0.31 4.04 -0.29
C PRO A 24 1.57 4.93 -0.38
N ILE A 25 2.71 4.31 -0.68
CA ILE A 25 3.95 5.02 -1.00
C ILE A 25 3.87 5.47 -2.46
N THR A 26 3.88 6.79 -2.69
CA THR A 26 3.83 7.33 -4.06
C THR A 26 5.17 7.18 -4.78
N VAL A 27 5.17 7.40 -6.09
CA VAL A 27 6.40 7.34 -6.91
C VAL A 27 7.43 8.37 -6.43
N GLU A 28 6.98 9.57 -6.05
CA GLU A 28 7.82 10.64 -5.53
C GLU A 28 8.47 10.22 -4.22
N GLN A 29 7.68 9.70 -3.29
CA GLN A 29 8.16 9.21 -1.99
C GLN A 29 9.14 8.05 -2.17
N ALA A 30 8.84 7.10 -3.06
CA ALA A 30 9.73 5.99 -3.33
C ALA A 30 11.10 6.47 -3.86
N LYS A 31 11.11 7.49 -4.73
CA LYS A 31 12.37 8.10 -5.20
C LYS A 31 13.11 8.82 -4.07
N GLU A 32 12.42 9.54 -3.20
CA GLU A 32 13.01 10.20 -2.02
C GLU A 32 13.63 9.19 -1.05
N LEU A 33 12.99 8.03 -0.88
CA LEU A 33 13.51 6.88 -0.13
C LEU A 33 14.72 6.21 -0.80
N GLY A 34 15.09 6.64 -2.00
CA GLY A 34 16.19 6.08 -2.78
C GLY A 34 15.86 4.76 -3.45
N LEU A 35 14.59 4.34 -3.48
CA LEU A 35 14.17 3.13 -4.19
C LEU A 35 14.38 3.32 -5.69
N ASN A 36 14.86 2.26 -6.34
CA ASN A 36 15.02 2.24 -7.78
C ASN A 36 13.67 1.94 -8.45
N VAL A 37 12.82 2.97 -8.55
CA VAL A 37 11.49 2.89 -9.16
C VAL A 37 11.46 3.54 -10.53
N SER A 38 10.69 2.94 -11.45
CA SER A 38 10.45 3.46 -12.79
C SER A 38 8.95 3.45 -13.08
N THR A 39 8.48 4.47 -13.77
CA THR A 39 7.11 4.54 -14.31
C THR A 39 7.06 4.20 -15.80
N ASN A 40 8.20 3.81 -16.39
CA ASN A 40 8.27 3.39 -17.79
C ASN A 40 7.75 1.96 -17.91
N MET A 41 6.45 1.83 -18.12
CA MET A 41 5.75 0.56 -18.18
C MET A 41 5.34 0.28 -19.65
N PRO A 42 5.69 -0.88 -20.23
CA PRO A 42 5.39 -1.20 -21.63
C PRO A 42 3.90 -1.19 -21.94
N GLU A 43 3.51 -0.82 -23.16
CA GLU A 43 2.11 -0.72 -23.56
C GLU A 43 1.35 -2.05 -23.41
N GLU A 44 2.02 -3.17 -23.67
CA GLU A 44 1.46 -4.52 -23.59
C GLU A 44 0.97 -4.86 -22.17
N VAL A 45 1.61 -4.31 -21.14
CA VAL A 45 1.20 -4.54 -19.76
C VAL A 45 -0.07 -3.73 -19.45
N TYR A 46 -0.24 -2.51 -19.99
CA TYR A 46 -1.50 -1.78 -19.90
C TYR A 46 -2.63 -2.51 -20.65
N GLN A 47 -2.33 -3.07 -21.82
CA GLN A 47 -3.28 -3.87 -22.59
C GLN A 47 -3.74 -5.10 -21.79
N LEU A 48 -2.81 -5.77 -21.08
CA LEU A 48 -3.15 -6.86 -20.17
C LEU A 48 -4.04 -6.40 -19.01
N MET A 49 -3.72 -5.26 -18.37
CA MET A 49 -4.53 -4.71 -17.27
C MET A 49 -5.96 -4.37 -17.71
N ALA A 50 -6.14 -3.89 -18.95
CA ALA A 50 -7.45 -3.57 -19.50
C ALA A 50 -8.39 -4.79 -19.62
N LEU A 51 -7.84 -6.01 -19.69
CA LEU A 51 -8.62 -7.25 -19.70
C LEU A 51 -9.20 -7.61 -18.32
N TYR A 52 -8.62 -7.08 -17.24
CA TYR A 52 -8.98 -7.38 -15.86
C TYR A 52 -9.28 -6.10 -15.08
N PRO A 53 -10.40 -5.42 -15.37
CA PRO A 53 -10.78 -4.22 -14.63
C PRO A 53 -10.92 -4.56 -13.14
N GLN A 54 -10.20 -3.83 -12.30
CA GLN A 54 -10.38 -3.90 -10.84
C GLN A 54 -11.82 -3.53 -10.51
N SER A 55 -12.52 -4.36 -9.74
CA SER A 55 -13.84 -4.00 -9.24
C SER A 55 -13.72 -2.72 -8.42
N ASN A 56 -14.56 -1.72 -8.68
CA ASN A 56 -14.63 -0.55 -7.81
C ASN A 56 -14.83 -1.04 -6.37
N GLN A 57 -13.91 -0.68 -5.46
CA GLN A 57 -14.02 -1.00 -4.04
C GLN A 57 -15.26 -0.27 -3.49
N VAL A 58 -16.42 -0.93 -3.51
CA VAL A 58 -17.66 -0.37 -2.97
C VAL A 58 -17.78 -0.63 -1.46
N ARG A 59 -16.92 -1.46 -0.86
CA ARG A 59 -17.07 -1.86 0.55
C ARG A 59 -15.73 -1.91 1.26
N PRO A 60 -15.51 -1.14 2.34
CA PRO A 60 -14.40 -1.41 3.25
C PRO A 60 -14.55 -2.84 3.78
N SER A 61 -13.47 -3.63 3.76
CA SER A 61 -13.46 -5.01 4.28
C SER A 61 -13.69 -5.08 5.79
N VAL A 62 -13.52 -3.95 6.47
CA VAL A 62 -13.72 -3.78 7.91
C VAL A 62 -14.71 -2.65 8.13
N GLU A 63 -15.87 -2.98 8.67
CA GLU A 63 -16.84 -2.00 9.18
C GLU A 63 -16.46 -1.66 10.63
N TYR A 64 -16.00 -0.43 10.86
CA TYR A 64 -15.73 0.04 12.22
C TYR A 64 -17.07 0.29 12.93
N ILE A 65 -17.36 -0.53 13.96
CA ILE A 65 -18.52 -0.35 14.83
C ILE A 65 -18.03 0.43 16.07
N PRO A 66 -18.43 1.71 16.26
CA PRO A 66 -17.92 2.55 17.36
C PRO A 66 -18.42 2.14 18.75
N VAL A 67 -19.31 1.16 18.84
CA VAL A 67 -19.95 0.74 20.09
C VAL A 67 -19.47 -0.66 20.50
N PRO A 68 -19.17 -0.89 21.79
CA PRO A 68 -18.90 -2.22 22.30
C PRO A 68 -20.09 -3.14 22.04
N LYS A 69 -19.87 -4.36 21.53
CA LYS A 69 -20.92 -5.38 21.42
C LYS A 69 -21.31 -5.87 22.82
N THR A 70 -22.31 -5.23 23.44
CA THR A 70 -22.99 -5.77 24.62
C THR A 70 -24.01 -6.83 24.17
N LYS A 71 -24.14 -7.92 24.94
CA LYS A 71 -24.95 -9.12 24.63
C LYS A 71 -26.46 -8.84 24.39
N GLU A 72 -26.93 -7.62 24.62
CA GLU A 72 -28.35 -7.25 24.49
C GLU A 72 -28.78 -6.90 23.06
N SER A 73 -27.85 -6.61 22.14
CA SER A 73 -28.17 -6.20 20.76
C SER A 73 -28.41 -7.34 19.77
N MET A 74 -28.41 -8.59 20.24
CA MET A 74 -28.59 -9.79 19.40
C MET A 74 -29.94 -10.49 19.66
N LYS A 75 -30.95 -9.74 20.13
CA LYS A 75 -32.31 -10.25 20.33
C LYS A 75 -33.28 -9.68 19.31
#